data_AF-A0A098MBU8-F1
#
_entry.id   AF-A0A098MBU8-F1
#
_cell.length_a   1.000
_cell.length_b   1.000
_cell.length_c   1.000
_cell.angle_alpha   90.00
_cell.angle_beta   90.00
_cell.angle_gamma   90.00
#
_symmetry.space_group_name_H-M   'P 1'
#
loop_
_entity.id
_entity.type
_entity.pdbx_description
1 polymer ?
#
loop_
_entity_poly.entity_id
_entity_poly.type
_entity_poly.pdbx_seq_one_letter_code
_entity_poly.pdbx_strand_id
1 'polypeptide(L)' 'MQYYTEFGAEARKVMLQKSIKMKDVAQELGVSVTYVSEIFKGTRPGEKQKPRIAEMLGLECEV' A
#
# COMPACT_ATOMS: atom_id res chain seq x y z
N MET A 1 6.59 -16.62 7.55
CA MET A 1 5.71 -15.44 7.72
C MET A 1 6.16 -14.40 6.70
N GLN A 2 5.32 -13.98 5.74
CA GLN A 2 5.70 -12.85 4.88
C GLN A 2 5.55 -11.57 5.71
N TYR A 3 6.68 -11.02 6.17
CA TYR A 3 6.70 -9.79 6.95
C TYR A 3 6.37 -8.62 6.03
N TYR A 4 5.30 -7.90 6.33
CA TYR A 4 5.07 -6.60 5.71
C TYR A 4 6.12 -5.61 6.20
N THR A 5 6.48 -4.66 5.36
CA THR A 5 7.17 -3.45 5.82
C THR A 5 6.27 -2.67 6.78
N GLU A 6 6.82 -1.77 7.58
CA GLU A 6 6.04 -0.89 8.46
C GLU A 6 4.96 -0.12 7.66
N PHE A 7 5.35 0.44 6.51
CA PHE A 7 4.41 1.04 5.56
C PHE A 7 3.31 0.08 5.12
N GLY A 8 3.68 -1.14 4.69
CA GLY A 8 2.72 -2.14 4.24
C GLY A 8 1.76 -2.59 5.34
N ALA A 9 2.23 -2.69 6.59
CA ALA A 9 1.42 -3.05 7.74
C ALA A 9 0.42 -1.94 8.09
N GLU A 10 0.88 -0.68 8.12
CA GLU A 10 0.01 0.47 8.39
C GLU A 10 -1.01 0.68 7.27
N ALA A 11 -0.59 0.58 6.01
CA ALA A 11 -1.49 0.61 4.87
C ALA A 11 -2.57 -0.48 4.97
N ARG A 12 -2.20 -1.71 5.34
CA ARG A 12 -3.16 -2.82 5.53
C ARG A 12 -4.14 -2.57 6.66
N LYS A 13 -3.70 -1.95 7.76
CA LYS A 13 -4.54 -1.57 8.89
C LYS A 13 -5.58 -0.52 8.47
N VAL A 14 -5.15 0.55 7.81
CA VAL A 14 -6.07 1.61 7.34
C VAL A 14 -7.01 1.11 6.25
N MET A 15 -6.52 0.28 5.33
CA MET A 15 -7.37 -0.38 4.34
C MET A 15 -8.49 -1.18 4.99
N LEU A 16 -8.19 -1.93 6.06
CA LEU A 16 -9.19 -2.70 6.80
C LEU A 16 -10.23 -1.77 7.46
N GLN A 17 -9.78 -0.68 8.10
CA GLN A 17 -10.68 0.30 8.73
C GLN A 17 -11.60 0.99 7.72
N LYS A 18 -11.11 1.26 6.51
CA LYS A 18 -11.85 1.95 5.44
C LYS A 18 -12.57 1.00 4.47
N SER A 19 -12.56 -0.31 4.72
CA SER A 19 -13.10 -1.33 3.81
C SER A 19 -12.53 -1.27 2.38
N ILE A 20 -11.29 -0.77 2.23
CA ILE A 20 -10.57 -0.69 0.96
C ILE A 20 -9.89 -2.04 0.71
N LYS A 21 -10.09 -2.60 -0.48
CA LYS A 21 -9.48 -3.86 -0.90
C LYS A 21 -8.19 -3.58 -1.67
N MET A 22 -7.31 -4.59 -1.72
CA MET A 22 -6.04 -4.49 -2.47
C MET A 22 -6.26 -4.20 -3.96
N LYS A 23 -7.37 -4.68 -4.53
CA LYS A 23 -7.76 -4.39 -5.91
C LYS A 23 -8.08 -2.92 -6.15
N ASP A 24 -8.58 -2.21 -5.14
CA ASP A 24 -8.97 -0.81 -5.27
C ASP A 24 -7.70 0.06 -5.33
N VAL A 25 -6.72 -0.26 -4.47
CA VAL A 25 -5.37 0.36 -4.51
C VAL A 25 -4.67 0.08 -5.84
N ALA A 26 -4.76 -1.16 -6.33
CA ALA A 26 -4.16 -1.54 -7.60
C ALA A 26 -4.80 -0.80 -8.78
N GLN A 27 -6.13 -0.64 -8.78
CA GLN A 27 -6.87 0.10 -9.78
C GLN A 27 -6.50 1.59 -9.79
N GLU A 28 -6.41 2.23 -8.62
CA GLU A 28 -6.02 3.63 -8.46
C GLU A 28 -4.60 3.91 -9.00
N LEU A 29 -3.69 2.95 -8.78
CA LEU A 29 -2.32 3.03 -9.26
C LEU A 29 -2.16 2.63 -10.73
N GLY A 30 -3.16 2.00 -11.35
CA GLY A 30 -3.08 1.43 -12.70
C GLY A 30 -2.12 0.23 -12.79
N VAL A 31 -1.99 -0.57 -11.72
CA VAL A 31 -1.06 -1.71 -11.62
C VAL A 31 -1.78 -2.99 -11.19
N SER A 32 -1.06 -4.11 -11.14
CA SER A 32 -1.62 -5.37 -10.64
C SER A 32 -1.67 -5.44 -9.11
N VAL A 33 -2.60 -6.23 -8.57
CA VAL A 33 -2.68 -6.53 -7.12
C VAL A 33 -1.36 -7.11 -6.59
N THR A 34 -0.70 -7.96 -7.40
CA THR A 34 0.61 -8.52 -7.06
C THR A 34 1.66 -7.42 -6.89
N TYR A 35 1.67 -6.43 -7.77
CA TYR A 35 2.61 -5.29 -7.69
C TYR A 35 2.45 -4.51 -6.38
N VAL A 36 1.20 -4.24 -5.97
CA VAL A 36 0.92 -3.59 -4.66
C VAL A 36 1.38 -4.48 -3.51
N SER A 37 1.15 -5.80 -3.59
CA SER A 37 1.59 -6.76 -2.58
C SER A 37 3.11 -6.77 -2.42
N GLU A 38 3.86 -6.72 -3.52
CA GLU A 38 5.32 -6.65 -3.52
C GLU A 38 5.86 -5.36 -2.91
N ILE A 39 5.17 -4.22 -3.14
CA ILE A 39 5.50 -2.95 -2.48
C ILE A 39 5.29 -3.07 -0.96
N PHE A 40 4.16 -3.62 -0.53
CA PHE A 40 3.83 -3.72 0.90
C PHE A 40 4.79 -4.66 1.63
N LYS A 41 5.26 -5.71 0.96
CA LYS A 41 6.26 -6.66 1.48
C LYS A 41 7.70 -6.13 1.38
N GLY A 42 7.92 -4.98 0.75
CA GLY A 42 9.25 -4.40 0.55
C GLY A 42 10.10 -5.11 -0.50
N THR A 43 9.55 -6.10 -1.21
CA THR A 43 10.21 -6.74 -2.36
C THR A 43 10.39 -5.74 -3.51
N ARG A 44 9.49 -4.77 -3.62
CA ARG A 44 9.65 -3.58 -4.46
C ARG A 44 9.72 -2.33 -3.59
N PRO A 45 10.63 -1.38 -3.88
CA PRO A 45 10.77 -0.17 -3.06
C PRO A 45 9.55 0.75 -3.16
N GLY A 46 8.92 0.85 -4.34
CA GLY A 46 7.66 1.56 -4.54
C GLY A 46 7.74 3.07 -4.31
N GLU A 47 8.89 3.71 -4.55
CA GLU A 47 9.16 5.12 -4.21
C GLU A 47 8.13 6.10 -4.78
N LYS A 48 7.62 5.85 -5.99
CA LYS A 48 6.60 6.70 -6.62
C LYS A 48 5.17 6.34 -6.20
N GLN A 49 4.97 5.09 -5.75
CA GLN A 49 3.65 4.55 -5.43
C GLN A 49 3.30 4.76 -3.96
N LYS A 50 4.27 4.66 -3.05
CA LYS A 50 4.05 4.85 -1.60
C LYS A 50 3.39 6.20 -1.28
N PRO A 51 3.84 7.35 -1.83
CA PRO A 51 3.17 8.62 -1.60
C PRO A 51 1.71 8.64 -2.10
N ARG A 52 1.46 8.08 -3.29
CA ARG A 52 0.10 8.00 -3.85
C ARG A 52 -0.82 7.08 -3.04
N ILE A 53 -0.29 5.96 -2.55
CA ILE A 53 -1.01 5.04 -1.67
C ILE A 53 -1.28 5.71 -0.33
N ALA A 54 -0.31 6.44 0.21
CA ALA A 54 -0.49 7.19 1.45
C ALA A 54 -1.57 8.26 1.31
N GLU A 55 -1.56 9.04 0.24
CA GLU A 55 -2.58 10.03 -0.08
C GLU A 55 -3.97 9.39 -0.20
N MET A 56 -4.09 8.30 -0.99
CA MET A 56 -5.35 7.54 -1.14
C MET A 56 -5.86 7.01 0.20
N LEU A 57 -4.97 6.49 1.05
CA LEU A 57 -5.32 5.93 2.34
C LEU A 57 -5.42 6.99 3.44
N GLY A 58 -5.06 8.25 3.18
CA GLY A 58 -4.96 9.31 4.20
C GLY A 58 -3.97 8.97 5.31
N LEU A 59 -2.86 8.30 4.95
CA LEU A 59 -1.74 8.08 5.86
C LEU A 59 -0.91 9.37 5.91
N GLU A 60 -0.68 9.90 7.11
CA GLU A 60 0.35 10.91 7.31
C GLU A 60 1.71 10.20 7.15
N CYS A 61 2.29 10.28 5.96
CA CYS A 61 3.69 9.94 5.79
C CYS A 61 4.52 11.06 6.42
N GLU A 62 5.10 10.83 7.58
CA GLU A 62 6.35 11.53 7.93
C GLU A 62 7.37 11.14 6.86
N VAL A 63 7.67 12.11 5.99
CA VAL A 63 8.63 11.97 4.89
C VAL A 63 10.05 12.12 5.43
#